data_AF-A0A2E9D7V1-F1
#
_entry.id   AF-A0A2E9D7V1-F1
#
_cell.length_a   1.000
_cell.length_b   1.000
_cell.length_c   1.000
_cell.angle_alpha   90.00
_cell.angle_beta   90.00
_cell.angle_gamma   90.00
#
_symmetry.space_group_name_H-M   'P 1'
#
loop_
_entity.id
_entity.type
_entity.pdbx_description
1 polymer ?
#
loop_
_entity_poly.entity_id
_entity_poly.type
_entity_poly.pdbx_seq_one_letter_code
_entity_poly.pdbx_strand_id
1 'polypeptide(L)'
;MSNRYPKVTYTEQGLREGMQIEDANIAIDDKIELLNALGETGLKNIVVGSFVSPRYTPQMARMDELMSKFKPIEGVTYTALALNERGVERAKEYSPPLTIERGSGRPSLSCHMCDVFVRRNTNRSQMQEMENWPKVIARAIESGAKEAGIGANASFGSNFLGDFSVDQYMALLEHQHALWEDAGIKVTQASMGDPMGWVHPEKVEQIIYRVKEKWPEVTHWSLHSHNSRGMAVTSHYAALRALGPEDDLALDGTIGGFGGCPYCGNGRATGMAPTEDTMHMMEDMGIDTGVDLDKLIETVWMAEEILGRQLWGHVSRAGPRPSNGIDGRNVKTKVYDMNAPFVETLEQTKHFKLGSKAYEGGVYPWREPIASPYKDRLDKGLPVFEVDGDWPWKEDWFPKPSN
;
A
#
# COMPACT_ATOMS: atom_id res chain seq x y z
N MET A 1 -22.05 3.96 -6.96
CA MET A 1 -20.74 3.98 -7.66
C MET A 1 -19.77 2.88 -7.18
N SER A 2 -20.13 2.06 -6.17
CA SER A 2 -19.24 1.06 -5.55
C SER A 2 -18.88 -0.17 -6.41
N ASN A 3 -19.40 -0.28 -7.64
CA ASN A 3 -19.25 -1.48 -8.47
C ASN A 3 -18.42 -1.22 -9.75
N ARG A 4 -17.57 -0.19 -9.76
CA ARG A 4 -16.73 0.18 -10.91
C ARG A 4 -15.32 -0.43 -10.87
N TYR A 5 -14.80 -0.66 -9.66
CA TYR A 5 -13.40 -1.00 -9.42
C TYR A 5 -13.27 -2.47 -9.00
N PRO A 6 -12.07 -3.07 -9.13
CA PRO A 6 -11.82 -4.41 -8.62
C PRO A 6 -12.02 -4.49 -7.12
N LYS A 7 -12.26 -5.70 -6.62
CA LYS A 7 -12.19 -5.95 -5.18
C LYS A 7 -10.72 -5.83 -4.74
N VAL A 8 -10.43 -4.89 -3.85
CA VAL A 8 -9.07 -4.67 -3.36
C VAL A 8 -8.81 -5.48 -2.11
N THR A 9 -7.70 -6.21 -2.09
CA THR A 9 -7.11 -6.77 -0.87
C THR A 9 -5.83 -5.99 -0.58
N TYR A 10 -5.86 -5.17 0.46
CA TYR A 10 -4.67 -4.43 0.87
C TYR A 10 -3.92 -5.18 1.97
N THR A 11 -2.60 -5.26 1.84
CA THR A 11 -1.71 -5.88 2.83
C THR A 11 -0.71 -4.85 3.38
N GLU A 12 -0.80 -4.61 4.68
CA GLU A 12 0.16 -3.78 5.41
C GLU A 12 1.42 -4.60 5.75
N GLN A 13 2.57 -4.13 5.27
CA GLN A 13 3.85 -4.83 5.39
C GLN A 13 4.84 -4.13 6.34
N GLY A 14 4.45 -3.06 7.05
CA GLY A 14 5.36 -2.21 7.83
C GLY A 14 6.19 -2.98 8.85
N LEU A 15 5.61 -3.96 9.55
CA LEU A 15 6.33 -4.78 10.53
C LEU A 15 7.27 -5.81 9.89
N ARG A 16 7.13 -6.07 8.58
CA ARG A 16 7.98 -6.99 7.82
C ARG A 16 8.92 -6.23 6.88
N GLU A 17 8.41 -5.66 5.79
CA GLU A 17 9.19 -4.90 4.79
C GLU A 17 9.76 -3.61 5.37
N GLY A 18 8.98 -2.89 6.18
CA GLY A 18 9.41 -1.65 6.83
C GLY A 18 10.55 -1.91 7.82
N MET A 19 10.26 -2.67 8.87
CA MET A 19 11.19 -2.94 9.97
C MET A 19 12.45 -3.71 9.55
N GLN A 20 12.43 -4.48 8.46
CA GLN A 20 13.59 -5.25 8.00
C GLN A 20 14.81 -4.40 7.67
N ILE A 21 14.61 -3.14 7.26
CA ILE A 21 15.71 -2.25 6.86
C ILE A 21 16.08 -1.22 7.95
N GLU A 22 15.41 -1.29 9.09
CA GLU A 22 15.62 -0.40 10.22
C GLU A 22 16.64 -0.95 11.22
N ASP A 23 16.89 -0.21 12.31
CA ASP A 23 17.83 -0.63 13.35
C ASP A 23 17.34 -1.95 14.00
N ALA A 24 18.23 -2.94 14.11
CA ALA A 24 17.93 -4.21 14.73
C ALA A 24 17.69 -4.11 16.25
N ASN A 25 18.11 -3.00 16.87
CA ASN A 25 17.97 -2.73 18.30
C ASN A 25 16.64 -2.08 18.70
N ILE A 26 15.76 -1.73 17.75
CA ILE A 26 14.41 -1.25 18.06
C ILE A 26 13.76 -2.23 19.03
N ALA A 27 13.21 -1.72 20.13
CA ALA A 27 12.70 -2.55 21.20
C ALA A 27 11.52 -3.39 20.70
N ILE A 28 11.39 -4.59 21.25
CA ILE A 28 10.29 -5.47 20.87
C ILE A 28 8.94 -4.89 21.30
N ASP A 29 8.92 -4.17 22.43
CA ASP A 29 7.72 -3.58 22.98
C ASP A 29 7.23 -2.45 22.07
N ASP A 30 8.14 -1.65 21.49
CA ASP A 30 7.80 -0.65 20.45
C ASP A 30 7.19 -1.30 19.20
N LYS A 31 7.73 -2.44 18.74
CA LYS A 31 7.18 -3.20 17.60
C LYS A 31 5.78 -3.74 17.91
N ILE A 32 5.56 -4.19 19.15
CA ILE A 32 4.25 -4.67 19.60
C ILE A 32 3.26 -3.51 19.69
N GLU A 33 3.68 -2.36 20.20
CA GLU A 33 2.85 -1.16 20.26
C GLU A 33 2.39 -0.73 18.87
N LEU A 34 3.32 -0.66 17.91
CA LEU A 34 3.01 -0.36 16.53
C LEU A 34 2.07 -1.40 15.90
N LEU A 35 2.28 -2.69 16.15
CA LEU A 35 1.42 -3.76 15.65
C LEU A 35 -0.01 -3.68 16.22
N ASN A 36 -0.14 -3.38 17.51
CA ASN A 36 -1.45 -3.19 18.14
C ASN A 36 -2.16 -1.97 17.55
N ALA A 37 -1.46 -0.84 17.41
CA ALA A 37 -1.98 0.37 16.80
C ALA A 37 -2.48 0.11 15.37
N LEU A 38 -1.69 -0.59 14.54
CA LEU A 38 -2.11 -1.01 13.19
C LEU A 38 -3.38 -1.86 13.21
N GLY A 39 -3.51 -2.80 14.15
CA GLY A 39 -4.71 -3.63 14.29
C GLY A 39 -5.98 -2.84 14.58
N GLU A 40 -5.86 -1.68 15.23
CA GLU A 40 -6.99 -0.81 15.57
C GLU A 40 -7.41 0.17 14.48
N THR A 41 -6.64 0.25 13.37
CA THR A 41 -6.92 1.14 12.24
C THR A 41 -8.03 0.65 11.33
N GLY A 42 -8.46 -0.61 11.45
CA GLY A 42 -9.43 -1.23 10.53
C GLY A 42 -8.80 -1.97 9.34
N LEU A 43 -7.48 -1.88 9.16
CA LEU A 43 -6.72 -2.72 8.22
C LEU A 43 -7.05 -4.20 8.43
N LYS A 44 -7.21 -4.94 7.32
CA LYS A 44 -7.67 -6.34 7.34
C LYS A 44 -6.56 -7.37 7.24
N ASN A 45 -5.42 -7.02 6.64
CA ASN A 45 -4.30 -7.93 6.46
C ASN A 45 -3.01 -7.24 6.89
N ILE A 46 -2.32 -7.81 7.88
CA ILE A 46 -1.09 -7.26 8.44
C ILE A 46 -0.03 -8.36 8.46
N VAL A 47 1.13 -8.09 7.86
CA VAL A 47 2.29 -8.98 7.96
C VAL A 47 3.11 -8.59 9.18
N VAL A 48 3.08 -9.43 10.22
CA VAL A 48 3.64 -9.12 11.54
C VAL A 48 5.17 -9.25 11.61
N GLY A 49 5.79 -9.77 10.55
CA GLY A 49 7.24 -9.95 10.46
C GLY A 49 7.62 -11.19 9.66
N SER A 50 8.79 -11.78 9.96
CA SER A 50 9.30 -12.92 9.21
C SER A 50 10.07 -13.93 10.05
N PHE A 51 9.79 -15.22 9.86
CA PHE A 51 10.52 -16.34 10.45
C PHE A 51 11.72 -16.75 9.57
N VAL A 52 12.65 -15.81 9.39
CA VAL A 52 13.88 -16.00 8.59
C VAL A 52 15.12 -16.14 9.47
N SER A 53 16.26 -16.42 8.85
CA SER A 53 17.54 -16.52 9.56
C SER A 53 17.98 -15.15 10.09
N PRO A 54 18.22 -15.00 11.41
CA PRO A 54 18.66 -13.73 12.00
C PRO A 54 20.05 -13.30 11.52
N ARG A 55 20.82 -14.20 10.90
CA ARG A 55 22.10 -13.88 10.27
C ARG A 55 21.96 -12.87 9.13
N TYR A 56 20.87 -12.96 8.36
CA TYR A 56 20.64 -12.13 7.19
C TYR A 56 19.62 -11.02 7.45
N THR A 57 18.75 -11.23 8.45
CA THR A 57 17.72 -10.26 8.85
C THR A 57 17.64 -10.17 10.37
N PRO A 58 18.65 -9.55 11.02
CA PRO A 58 18.71 -9.46 12.49
C PRO A 58 17.50 -8.75 13.10
N GLN A 59 16.88 -7.83 12.36
CA GLN A 59 15.66 -7.10 12.75
C GLN A 59 14.47 -8.03 13.06
N MET A 60 14.47 -9.24 12.48
CA MET A 60 13.42 -10.26 12.63
C MET A 60 13.82 -11.39 13.59
N ALA A 61 14.93 -11.26 14.33
CA ALA A 61 15.44 -12.34 15.19
C ALA A 61 14.48 -12.71 16.33
N ARG A 62 13.73 -11.72 16.86
CA ARG A 62 12.89 -11.83 18.06
C ARG A 62 11.41 -12.06 17.78
N MET A 63 11.07 -12.70 16.65
CA MET A 63 9.67 -12.99 16.29
C MET A 63 8.93 -13.81 17.36
N ASP A 64 9.60 -14.78 17.98
CA ASP A 64 9.00 -15.62 19.02
C ASP A 64 8.51 -14.79 20.22
N GLU A 65 9.32 -13.80 20.62
CA GLU A 65 8.96 -12.88 21.71
C GLU A 65 7.81 -11.95 21.31
N LEU A 66 7.83 -11.41 20.08
CA LEU A 66 6.74 -10.59 19.54
C LEU A 66 5.42 -11.36 19.58
N MET A 67 5.41 -12.58 19.03
CA MET A 67 4.20 -13.39 18.95
C MET A 67 3.66 -13.80 20.32
N SER A 68 4.54 -14.04 21.30
CA SER A 68 4.11 -14.41 22.66
C SER A 68 3.40 -13.30 23.43
N LYS A 69 3.69 -12.03 23.09
CA LYS A 69 3.15 -10.84 23.76
C LYS A 69 2.02 -10.17 22.96
N PHE A 70 1.94 -10.46 21.66
CA PHE A 70 0.99 -9.87 20.74
C PHE A 70 -0.46 -10.23 21.09
N LYS A 71 -1.35 -9.23 21.03
CA LYS A 71 -2.79 -9.38 21.27
C LYS A 71 -3.55 -9.09 19.96
N PRO A 72 -4.07 -10.12 19.27
CA PRO A 72 -4.74 -9.94 17.98
C PRO A 72 -6.07 -9.19 18.12
N ILE A 73 -6.37 -8.35 17.14
CA ILE A 73 -7.70 -7.73 16.97
C ILE A 73 -8.57 -8.66 16.14
N GLU A 74 -9.80 -8.88 16.58
CA GLU A 74 -10.77 -9.71 15.86
C GLU A 74 -11.08 -9.12 14.47
N GLY A 75 -11.18 -9.98 13.46
CA GLY A 75 -11.46 -9.57 12.08
C GLY A 75 -10.24 -9.06 11.30
N VAL A 76 -9.04 -9.16 11.86
CA VAL A 76 -7.76 -8.89 11.18
C VAL A 76 -7.01 -10.20 10.95
N THR A 77 -6.56 -10.41 9.72
CA THR A 77 -5.68 -11.51 9.33
C THR A 77 -4.24 -11.11 9.59
N TYR A 78 -3.56 -11.87 10.44
CA TYR A 78 -2.14 -11.70 10.72
C TYR A 78 -1.34 -12.79 10.03
N THR A 79 -0.39 -12.41 9.18
CA THR A 79 0.49 -13.37 8.48
C THR A 79 1.96 -13.08 8.80
N ALA A 80 2.85 -14.02 8.52
CA ALA A 80 4.29 -13.81 8.60
C ALA A 80 4.99 -14.48 7.43
N LEU A 81 6.06 -13.85 6.95
CA LEU A 81 6.86 -14.42 5.87
C LEU A 81 7.72 -15.57 6.40
N ALA A 82 7.61 -16.74 5.77
CA ALA A 82 8.47 -17.89 6.02
C ALA A 82 9.00 -18.48 4.70
N LEU A 83 10.32 -18.39 4.49
CA LEU A 83 10.95 -18.73 3.20
C LEU A 83 11.41 -20.20 3.10
N ASN A 84 11.41 -20.94 4.21
CA ASN A 84 11.83 -22.34 4.24
C ASN A 84 10.97 -23.17 5.21
N GLU A 85 11.09 -24.49 5.14
CA GLU A 85 10.26 -25.42 5.93
C GLU A 85 10.41 -25.18 7.44
N ARG A 86 11.63 -24.93 7.92
CA ARG A 86 11.87 -24.61 9.34
C ARG A 86 11.17 -23.33 9.79
N GLY A 87 11.18 -22.29 8.96
CA GLY A 87 10.45 -21.05 9.24
C GLY A 87 8.94 -21.27 9.27
N VAL A 88 8.42 -22.11 8.37
CA VAL A 88 7.00 -22.49 8.35
C VAL A 88 6.61 -23.28 9.58
N GLU A 89 7.44 -24.23 10.03
CA GLU A 89 7.22 -24.99 11.27
C GLU A 89 7.18 -24.08 12.49
N ARG A 90 8.15 -23.17 12.62
CA ARG A 90 8.15 -22.17 13.69
C ARG A 90 6.91 -21.28 13.67
N ALA A 91 6.51 -20.80 12.49
CA ALA A 91 5.32 -19.97 12.36
C ALA A 91 4.05 -20.71 12.82
N LYS A 92 3.94 -22.01 12.54
CA LYS A 92 2.78 -22.83 12.96
C LYS A 92 2.60 -22.90 14.47
N GLU A 93 3.65 -22.79 15.26
CA GLU A 93 3.55 -22.79 16.73
C GLU A 93 2.73 -21.60 17.27
N TYR A 94 2.61 -20.53 16.47
CA TYR A 94 1.84 -19.32 16.81
C TYR A 94 0.51 -19.22 16.06
N SER A 95 0.04 -20.33 15.49
CA SER A 95 -1.25 -20.41 14.78
C SER A 95 -2.28 -21.16 15.64
N PRO A 96 -3.38 -20.51 16.10
CA PRO A 96 -3.70 -19.07 16.03
C PRO A 96 -2.89 -18.20 17.02
N PRO A 97 -2.81 -16.87 16.82
CA PRO A 97 -3.57 -16.07 15.84
C PRO A 97 -2.92 -15.90 14.47
N LEU A 98 -1.70 -16.43 14.26
CA LEU A 98 -1.04 -16.34 12.97
C LEU A 98 -1.75 -17.21 11.92
N THR A 99 -2.16 -16.62 10.82
CA THR A 99 -2.66 -17.34 9.65
C THR A 99 -1.47 -17.80 8.81
N ILE A 100 -1.34 -19.11 8.62
CA ILE A 100 -0.30 -19.70 7.78
C ILE A 100 -0.81 -19.78 6.34
N GLU A 101 -0.65 -18.69 5.61
CA GLU A 101 -0.96 -18.67 4.18
C GLU A 101 0.21 -19.27 3.39
N ARG A 102 -0.06 -20.32 2.61
CA ARG A 102 0.87 -20.81 1.58
C ARG A 102 0.51 -20.16 0.24
N GLY A 103 0.75 -18.85 0.13
CA GLY A 103 0.42 -18.06 -1.05
C GLY A 103 -1.08 -17.83 -1.23
N SER A 104 -1.47 -17.31 -2.41
CA SER A 104 -2.84 -16.94 -2.82
C SER A 104 -3.82 -18.14 -2.98
N GLY A 105 -3.49 -19.30 -2.42
CA GLY A 105 -4.12 -20.58 -2.73
C GLY A 105 -3.77 -21.12 -4.12
N ARG A 106 -2.94 -20.41 -4.89
CA ARG A 106 -2.51 -20.78 -6.25
C ARG A 106 -1.01 -21.03 -6.26
N PRO A 107 -0.55 -22.22 -6.69
CA PRO A 107 0.86 -22.40 -7.01
C PRO A 107 1.23 -21.47 -8.16
N SER A 108 2.37 -20.79 -8.05
CA SER A 108 2.78 -19.78 -9.02
C SER A 108 4.20 -20.04 -9.53
N LEU A 109 4.39 -19.86 -10.84
CA LEU A 109 5.72 -19.75 -11.41
C LEU A 109 6.14 -18.29 -11.37
N SER A 110 7.31 -18.04 -10.81
CA SER A 110 7.90 -16.71 -10.73
C SER A 110 9.41 -16.79 -10.75
N CYS A 111 10.04 -15.71 -11.21
CA CYS A 111 11.46 -15.44 -11.08
C CYS A 111 11.69 -13.94 -10.97
N HIS A 112 12.91 -13.53 -10.64
CA HIS A 112 13.34 -12.15 -10.80
C HIS A 112 13.82 -11.93 -12.23
N MET A 113 13.37 -10.85 -12.90
CA MET A 113 13.88 -10.48 -14.22
C MET A 113 15.35 -10.02 -14.18
N CYS A 114 15.84 -9.56 -13.03
CA CYS A 114 17.21 -9.13 -12.84
C CYS A 114 18.07 -10.20 -12.15
N ASP A 115 18.88 -10.93 -12.93
CA ASP A 115 19.82 -11.94 -12.42
C ASP A 115 20.80 -11.38 -11.38
N VAL A 116 21.30 -10.15 -11.59
CA VAL A 116 22.21 -9.48 -10.64
C VAL A 116 21.54 -9.27 -9.28
N PHE A 117 20.29 -8.80 -9.27
CA PHE A 117 19.55 -8.55 -8.03
C PHE A 117 19.30 -9.85 -7.26
N VAL A 118 18.79 -10.89 -7.92
CA VAL A 118 18.49 -12.16 -7.24
C VAL A 118 19.73 -12.84 -6.67
N ARG A 119 20.88 -12.75 -7.36
CA ARG A 119 22.17 -13.23 -6.81
C ARG A 119 22.55 -12.51 -5.53
N ARG A 120 22.30 -11.20 -5.45
CA ARG A 120 22.57 -10.40 -4.25
C ARG A 120 21.56 -10.68 -3.13
N ASN A 121 20.30 -10.89 -3.48
CA ASN A 121 19.19 -11.01 -2.54
C ASN A 121 19.07 -12.42 -1.94
N THR A 122 19.16 -13.46 -2.77
CA THR A 122 18.89 -14.86 -2.37
C THR A 122 20.04 -15.82 -2.70
N ASN A 123 21.15 -15.32 -3.26
CA ASN A 123 22.29 -16.13 -3.70
C ASN A 123 21.91 -17.23 -4.71
N ARG A 124 20.94 -16.91 -5.58
CA ARG A 124 20.52 -17.75 -6.72
C ARG A 124 20.58 -16.95 -8.00
N SER A 125 20.80 -17.63 -9.13
CA SER A 125 20.58 -17.04 -10.45
C SER A 125 19.11 -17.09 -10.84
N GLN A 126 18.71 -16.25 -11.79
CA GLN A 126 17.39 -16.33 -12.42
C GLN A 126 17.14 -17.73 -13.01
N MET A 127 18.16 -18.30 -13.68
CA MET A 127 18.10 -19.65 -14.23
C MET A 127 17.82 -20.71 -13.15
N GLN A 128 18.45 -20.60 -11.97
CA GLN A 128 18.20 -21.52 -10.85
C GLN A 128 16.81 -21.35 -10.24
N GLU A 129 16.18 -20.19 -10.35
CA GLU A 129 14.76 -20.02 -10.00
C GLU A 129 13.87 -20.77 -11.00
N MET A 130 14.16 -20.63 -12.30
CA MET A 130 13.43 -21.29 -13.39
C MET A 130 13.59 -22.81 -13.39
N GLU A 131 14.78 -23.33 -13.08
CA GLU A 131 15.05 -24.77 -12.93
C GLU A 131 14.18 -25.44 -11.85
N ASN A 132 13.64 -24.67 -10.91
CA ASN A 132 12.74 -25.19 -9.88
C ASN A 132 11.28 -25.27 -10.35
N TRP A 133 10.90 -24.63 -11.46
CA TRP A 133 9.51 -24.61 -11.95
C TRP A 133 8.92 -25.99 -12.23
N PRO A 134 9.63 -26.97 -12.86
CA PRO A 134 9.10 -28.32 -13.04
C PRO A 134 8.70 -28.98 -11.72
N LYS A 135 9.45 -28.73 -10.63
CA LYS A 135 9.14 -29.24 -9.30
C LYS A 135 7.90 -28.57 -8.70
N VAL A 136 7.69 -27.28 -8.96
CA VAL A 136 6.48 -26.55 -8.54
C VAL A 136 5.25 -27.13 -9.25
N ILE A 137 5.35 -27.35 -10.56
CA ILE A 137 4.29 -27.94 -11.38
C ILE A 137 3.96 -29.36 -10.90
N ALA A 138 4.96 -30.21 -10.70
CA ALA A 138 4.75 -31.57 -10.21
C ALA A 138 3.99 -31.61 -8.86
N ARG A 139 4.34 -30.71 -7.94
CA ARG A 139 3.64 -30.56 -6.65
C ARG A 139 2.21 -30.04 -6.82
N ALA A 140 1.98 -29.12 -7.76
CA ALA A 140 0.65 -28.62 -8.09
C ALA A 140 -0.26 -29.75 -8.62
N ILE A 141 0.27 -30.61 -9.50
CA ILE A 141 -0.43 -31.79 -10.00
C ILE A 141 -0.74 -32.76 -8.86
N GLU A 142 0.25 -33.09 -8.02
CA GLU A 142 0.08 -34.01 -6.88
C GLU A 142 -0.97 -33.52 -5.89
N SER A 143 -1.03 -32.21 -5.64
CA SER A 143 -2.03 -31.59 -4.76
C SER A 143 -3.39 -31.37 -5.42
N GLY A 144 -3.54 -31.69 -6.71
CA GLY A 144 -4.79 -31.54 -7.45
C GLY A 144 -5.18 -30.09 -7.75
N ALA A 145 -4.21 -29.16 -7.76
CA ALA A 145 -4.44 -27.75 -8.06
C ALA A 145 -5.11 -27.59 -9.44
N LYS A 146 -6.11 -26.71 -9.51
CA LYS A 146 -6.85 -26.41 -10.74
C LYS A 146 -6.53 -25.05 -11.32
N GLU A 147 -5.99 -24.18 -10.49
CA GLU A 147 -5.63 -22.81 -10.81
C GLU A 147 -4.20 -22.55 -10.41
N ALA A 148 -3.54 -21.67 -11.16
CA ALA A 148 -2.16 -21.28 -10.95
C ALA A 148 -1.92 -19.80 -11.24
N GLY A 149 -0.76 -19.30 -10.81
CA GLY A 149 -0.31 -17.95 -11.08
C GLY A 149 0.98 -17.87 -11.91
N ILE A 150 1.15 -16.72 -12.54
CA ILE A 150 2.34 -16.31 -13.27
C ILE A 150 2.80 -14.92 -12.79
N GLY A 151 4.04 -14.53 -13.08
CA GLY A 151 4.55 -13.23 -12.67
C GLY A 151 6.05 -13.19 -12.47
N ALA A 152 6.54 -12.01 -12.12
CA ALA A 152 7.94 -11.81 -11.79
C ALA A 152 8.15 -10.75 -10.73
N ASN A 153 9.36 -10.73 -10.18
CA ASN A 153 9.92 -9.60 -9.47
C ASN A 153 10.88 -8.83 -10.39
N ALA A 154 11.20 -7.59 -10.02
CA ALA A 154 11.92 -6.65 -10.87
C ALA A 154 11.21 -6.47 -12.22
N SER A 155 9.87 -6.42 -12.22
CA SER A 155 9.04 -6.51 -13.43
C SER A 155 9.22 -5.33 -14.40
N PHE A 156 9.65 -4.17 -13.91
CA PHE A 156 9.66 -2.93 -14.68
C PHE A 156 11.06 -2.46 -15.08
N GLY A 157 12.08 -2.98 -14.41
CA GLY A 157 13.46 -2.56 -14.59
C GLY A 157 14.34 -2.95 -13.40
N SER A 158 15.58 -2.45 -13.44
CA SER A 158 16.63 -2.77 -12.49
C SER A 158 17.60 -1.63 -12.30
N ASN A 159 17.99 -1.36 -11.05
CA ASN A 159 19.09 -0.45 -10.74
C ASN A 159 20.45 -0.96 -11.27
N PHE A 160 20.54 -2.22 -11.69
CA PHE A 160 21.77 -2.85 -12.18
C PHE A 160 21.78 -3.08 -13.70
N LEU A 161 20.62 -3.30 -14.31
CA LEU A 161 20.50 -3.68 -15.73
C LEU A 161 19.68 -2.68 -16.57
N GLY A 162 19.13 -1.63 -15.95
CA GLY A 162 18.33 -0.63 -16.63
C GLY A 162 16.88 -1.06 -16.84
N ASP A 163 16.26 -0.51 -17.86
CA ASP A 163 14.85 -0.69 -18.17
C ASP A 163 14.52 -2.10 -18.66
N PHE A 164 13.37 -2.65 -18.24
CA PHE A 164 12.79 -3.84 -18.87
C PHE A 164 11.50 -3.47 -19.58
N SER A 165 11.39 -3.83 -20.86
CA SER A 165 10.22 -3.51 -21.66
C SER A 165 9.03 -4.40 -21.30
N VAL A 166 7.82 -3.91 -21.59
CA VAL A 166 6.60 -4.71 -21.45
C VAL A 166 6.66 -5.98 -22.31
N ASP A 167 7.29 -5.94 -23.48
CA ASP A 167 7.49 -7.13 -24.32
C ASP A 167 8.35 -8.20 -23.65
N GLN A 168 9.43 -7.82 -22.97
CA GLN A 168 10.26 -8.76 -22.21
C GLN A 168 9.47 -9.40 -21.07
N TYR A 169 8.65 -8.62 -20.38
CA TYR A 169 7.78 -9.12 -19.32
C TYR A 169 6.74 -10.10 -19.87
N MET A 170 6.05 -9.73 -20.97
CA MET A 170 5.06 -10.60 -21.62
C MET A 170 5.67 -11.91 -22.12
N ALA A 171 6.87 -11.89 -22.72
CA ALA A 171 7.55 -13.10 -23.15
C ALA A 171 7.83 -14.08 -21.99
N LEU A 172 8.20 -13.56 -20.82
CA LEU A 172 8.36 -14.36 -19.61
C LEU A 172 7.03 -14.97 -19.14
N LEU A 173 5.97 -14.15 -19.10
CA LEU A 173 4.63 -14.61 -18.72
C LEU A 173 4.12 -15.70 -19.68
N GLU A 174 4.35 -15.55 -20.98
CA GLU A 174 3.94 -16.52 -22.00
C GLU A 174 4.61 -17.88 -21.79
N HIS A 175 5.90 -17.86 -21.44
CA HIS A 175 6.60 -19.09 -21.13
C HIS A 175 6.05 -19.77 -19.87
N GLN A 176 5.79 -18.99 -18.80
CA GLN A 176 5.18 -19.52 -17.58
C GLN A 176 3.77 -20.07 -17.83
N HIS A 177 2.97 -19.38 -18.64
CA HIS A 177 1.62 -19.80 -19.01
C HIS A 177 1.63 -21.12 -19.77
N ALA A 178 2.48 -21.26 -20.79
CA ALA A 178 2.59 -22.49 -21.58
C ALA A 178 2.93 -23.71 -20.71
N LEU A 179 3.81 -23.55 -19.71
CA LEU A 179 4.16 -24.63 -18.79
C LEU A 179 2.98 -25.08 -17.91
N TRP A 180 2.10 -24.16 -17.52
CA TRP A 180 0.87 -24.50 -16.79
C TRP A 180 -0.17 -25.16 -17.69
N GLU A 181 -0.30 -24.68 -18.93
CA GLU A 181 -1.19 -25.24 -19.94
C GLU A 181 -0.80 -26.69 -20.29
N ASP A 182 0.49 -26.97 -20.49
CA ASP A 182 1.02 -28.32 -20.70
C ASP A 182 0.71 -29.26 -19.52
N ALA A 183 0.64 -28.71 -18.31
CA ALA A 183 0.25 -29.42 -17.09
C ALA A 183 -1.27 -29.56 -16.91
N GLY A 184 -2.08 -28.96 -17.78
CA GLY A 184 -3.55 -28.94 -17.69
C GLY A 184 -4.08 -28.11 -16.52
N ILE A 185 -3.31 -27.12 -16.05
CA ILE A 185 -3.68 -26.25 -14.93
C ILE A 185 -3.93 -24.84 -15.47
N LYS A 186 -5.08 -24.26 -15.12
CA LYS A 186 -5.51 -22.97 -15.64
C LYS A 186 -4.77 -21.83 -14.96
N VAL A 187 -4.26 -20.86 -15.72
CA VAL A 187 -3.71 -19.63 -15.14
C VAL A 187 -4.84 -18.65 -14.86
N THR A 188 -4.97 -18.22 -13.59
CA THR A 188 -5.99 -17.25 -13.17
C THR A 188 -5.40 -16.07 -12.40
N GLN A 189 -4.08 -16.07 -12.16
CA GLN A 189 -3.40 -15.00 -11.44
C GLN A 189 -2.17 -14.46 -12.19
N ALA A 190 -1.99 -13.14 -12.17
CA ALA A 190 -0.76 -12.46 -12.58
C ALA A 190 -0.24 -11.57 -11.45
N SER A 191 1.09 -11.49 -11.30
CA SER A 191 1.73 -10.71 -10.22
C SER A 191 2.93 -9.91 -10.72
N MET A 192 3.05 -8.66 -10.26
CA MET A 192 4.15 -7.73 -10.60
C MET A 192 4.84 -7.26 -9.32
N GLY A 193 6.10 -7.63 -9.14
CA GLY A 193 6.93 -7.20 -8.02
C GLY A 193 7.99 -6.19 -8.44
N ASP A 194 8.13 -5.11 -7.67
CA ASP A 194 9.10 -4.05 -7.93
C ASP A 194 10.03 -3.78 -6.73
N PRO A 195 11.02 -4.65 -6.47
CA PRO A 195 11.94 -4.49 -5.33
C PRO A 195 12.92 -3.30 -5.46
N MET A 196 12.95 -2.64 -6.62
CA MET A 196 13.94 -1.60 -6.96
C MET A 196 13.32 -0.22 -7.23
N GLY A 197 12.00 -0.07 -7.15
CA GLY A 197 11.31 1.22 -7.35
C GLY A 197 11.35 1.71 -8.79
N TRP A 198 11.14 0.81 -9.75
CA TRP A 198 11.05 1.06 -11.20
C TRP A 198 9.62 1.03 -11.73
N VAL A 199 8.63 0.76 -10.89
CA VAL A 199 7.21 0.77 -11.28
C VAL A 199 6.85 2.10 -11.93
N HIS A 200 6.06 2.03 -13.01
CA HIS A 200 5.55 3.19 -13.71
C HIS A 200 4.10 2.91 -14.15
N PRO A 201 3.16 3.85 -13.95
CA PRO A 201 1.74 3.62 -14.18
C PRO A 201 1.43 3.17 -15.62
N GLU A 202 2.04 3.81 -16.62
CA GLU A 202 1.90 3.42 -18.03
C GLU A 202 2.25 1.94 -18.29
N LYS A 203 3.35 1.42 -17.71
CA LYS A 203 3.73 0.02 -17.90
C LYS A 203 2.76 -0.93 -17.20
N VAL A 204 2.26 -0.55 -16.03
CA VAL A 204 1.24 -1.33 -15.30
C VAL A 204 -0.03 -1.46 -16.15
N GLU A 205 -0.54 -0.36 -16.70
CA GLU A 205 -1.72 -0.38 -17.59
C GLU A 205 -1.48 -1.26 -18.82
N GLN A 206 -0.36 -1.05 -19.53
CA GLN A 206 -0.03 -1.85 -20.72
C GLN A 206 0.09 -3.35 -20.41
N ILE A 207 0.70 -3.73 -19.30
CA ILE A 207 0.80 -5.14 -18.89
C ILE A 207 -0.58 -5.70 -18.61
N ILE A 208 -1.41 -5.01 -17.82
CA ILE A 208 -2.76 -5.47 -17.48
C ILE A 208 -3.60 -5.65 -18.75
N TYR A 209 -3.60 -4.66 -19.65
CA TYR A 209 -4.35 -4.75 -20.91
C TYR A 209 -3.92 -5.94 -21.76
N ARG A 210 -2.61 -6.13 -21.96
CA ARG A 210 -2.10 -7.23 -22.79
C ARG A 210 -2.35 -8.60 -22.18
N VAL A 211 -2.24 -8.72 -20.86
CA VAL A 211 -2.58 -9.95 -20.15
C VAL A 211 -4.07 -10.24 -20.26
N LYS A 212 -4.98 -9.27 -20.04
CA LYS A 212 -6.43 -9.49 -20.19
C LYS A 212 -6.86 -9.80 -21.62
N GLU A 213 -6.22 -9.16 -22.61
CA GLU A 213 -6.48 -9.44 -24.03
C GLU A 213 -6.08 -10.87 -24.40
N LYS A 214 -4.93 -11.34 -23.89
CA LYS A 214 -4.38 -12.66 -24.21
C LYS A 214 -4.96 -13.80 -23.39
N TRP A 215 -5.21 -13.55 -22.10
CA TRP A 215 -5.66 -14.52 -21.09
C TRP A 215 -6.78 -13.88 -20.25
N PRO A 216 -8.01 -13.79 -20.80
CA PRO A 216 -9.15 -13.15 -20.12
C PRO A 216 -9.54 -13.85 -18.82
N GLU A 217 -9.06 -15.07 -18.57
CA GLU A 217 -9.29 -15.81 -17.33
C GLU A 217 -8.41 -15.37 -16.16
N VAL A 218 -7.41 -14.52 -16.41
CA VAL A 218 -6.61 -13.89 -15.37
C VAL A 218 -7.41 -12.76 -14.74
N THR A 219 -8.04 -13.06 -13.61
CA THR A 219 -8.87 -12.11 -12.84
C THR A 219 -8.28 -11.79 -11.47
N HIS A 220 -7.20 -12.47 -11.05
CA HIS A 220 -6.51 -12.18 -9.79
C HIS A 220 -5.18 -11.49 -10.05
N TRP A 221 -5.01 -10.30 -9.48
CA TRP A 221 -3.85 -9.45 -9.71
C TRP A 221 -3.12 -9.20 -8.40
N SER A 222 -1.80 -9.10 -8.46
CA SER A 222 -0.99 -8.65 -7.33
C SER A 222 0.04 -7.65 -7.79
N LEU A 223 0.12 -6.52 -7.08
CA LEU A 223 1.07 -5.46 -7.35
C LEU A 223 1.79 -5.09 -6.05
N HIS A 224 3.09 -5.39 -6.02
CA HIS A 224 3.98 -5.08 -4.90
C HIS A 224 4.95 -4.00 -5.33
N SER A 225 4.62 -2.74 -5.00
CA SER A 225 5.28 -1.56 -5.55
C SER A 225 6.10 -0.80 -4.49
N HIS A 226 7.38 -0.60 -4.79
CA HIS A 226 8.24 0.29 -4.02
C HIS A 226 8.15 1.73 -4.53
N ASN A 227 8.37 2.71 -3.66
CA ASN A 227 8.06 4.11 -3.94
C ASN A 227 9.28 5.03 -4.10
N SER A 228 10.42 4.49 -4.52
CA SER A 228 11.71 5.20 -4.58
C SER A 228 11.69 6.50 -5.40
N ARG A 229 10.74 6.60 -6.34
CA ARG A 229 10.58 7.71 -7.28
C ARG A 229 9.17 8.29 -7.27
N GLY A 230 8.39 8.01 -6.22
CA GLY A 230 7.02 8.54 -6.08
C GLY A 230 5.98 7.91 -7.02
N MET A 231 6.28 6.75 -7.63
CA MET A 231 5.42 6.15 -8.65
C MET A 231 4.53 5.00 -8.13
N ALA A 232 4.65 4.59 -6.87
CA ALA A 232 3.91 3.42 -6.37
C ALA A 232 2.40 3.67 -6.29
N VAL A 233 1.99 4.76 -5.61
CA VAL A 233 0.57 5.10 -5.44
C VAL A 233 -0.10 5.41 -6.79
N THR A 234 0.60 6.12 -7.69
CA THR A 234 0.09 6.38 -9.05
C THR A 234 -0.03 5.10 -9.88
N SER A 235 0.85 4.11 -9.65
CA SER A 235 0.74 2.80 -10.29
C SER A 235 -0.39 1.94 -9.71
N HIS A 236 -0.69 2.07 -8.42
CA HIS A 236 -1.90 1.50 -7.81
C HIS A 236 -3.16 2.11 -8.44
N TYR A 237 -3.21 3.44 -8.61
CA TYR A 237 -4.29 4.12 -9.32
C TYR A 237 -4.47 3.57 -10.74
N ALA A 238 -3.37 3.44 -11.48
CA ALA A 238 -3.36 2.92 -12.84
C ALA A 238 -3.95 1.50 -12.92
N ALA A 239 -3.53 0.59 -12.03
CA ALA A 239 -4.11 -0.75 -11.91
C ALA A 239 -5.61 -0.73 -11.59
N LEU A 240 -6.04 0.09 -10.62
CA LEU A 240 -7.46 0.25 -10.28
C LEU A 240 -8.30 0.77 -11.46
N ARG A 241 -7.73 1.61 -12.33
CA ARG A 241 -8.43 2.15 -13.51
C ARG A 241 -8.49 1.16 -14.67
N ALA A 242 -7.50 0.29 -14.81
CA ALA A 242 -7.41 -0.72 -15.87
C ALA A 242 -8.25 -1.97 -15.59
N LEU A 243 -8.50 -2.28 -14.31
CA LEU A 243 -9.28 -3.43 -13.86
C LEU A 243 -10.76 -3.12 -13.64
N GLY A 244 -11.59 -4.15 -13.69
CA GLY A 244 -13.04 -4.09 -13.55
C GLY A 244 -13.55 -4.78 -12.27
N PRO A 245 -14.87 -4.72 -12.02
CA PRO A 245 -15.50 -5.34 -10.85
C PRO A 245 -15.44 -6.88 -10.82
N GLU A 246 -15.09 -7.52 -11.93
CA GLU A 246 -14.84 -8.97 -12.02
C GLU A 246 -13.44 -9.38 -11.55
N ASP A 247 -12.54 -8.41 -11.34
CA ASP A 247 -11.16 -8.64 -10.93
C ASP A 247 -10.96 -8.49 -9.41
N ASP A 248 -10.00 -9.24 -8.88
CA ASP A 248 -9.41 -9.02 -7.57
C ASP A 248 -8.03 -8.38 -7.72
N LEU A 249 -7.72 -7.35 -6.92
CA LEU A 249 -6.43 -6.68 -6.91
C LEU A 249 -5.82 -6.70 -5.50
N ALA A 250 -4.74 -7.45 -5.33
CA ALA A 250 -3.90 -7.42 -4.13
C ALA A 250 -2.86 -6.30 -4.25
N LEU A 251 -2.89 -5.36 -3.30
CA LEU A 251 -1.94 -4.26 -3.19
C LEU A 251 -1.18 -4.36 -1.87
N ASP A 252 0.11 -4.06 -1.93
CA ASP A 252 0.96 -4.01 -0.74
C ASP A 252 1.42 -2.56 -0.49
N GLY A 253 1.62 -2.23 0.78
CA GLY A 253 2.34 -1.03 1.17
C GLY A 253 2.74 -1.08 2.64
N THR A 254 3.18 0.06 3.14
CA THR A 254 3.67 0.17 4.52
C THR A 254 3.23 1.48 5.13
N ILE A 255 2.90 1.46 6.42
CA ILE A 255 2.56 2.66 7.19
C ILE A 255 3.66 3.73 7.05
N GLY A 256 3.33 4.95 6.60
CA GLY A 256 4.32 6.01 6.36
C GLY A 256 5.28 5.76 5.18
N GLY A 257 5.12 4.68 4.42
CA GLY A 257 5.92 4.36 3.23
C GLY A 257 7.36 3.92 3.51
N PHE A 258 7.70 3.62 4.77
CA PHE A 258 9.03 3.10 5.13
C PHE A 258 9.25 1.67 4.68
N GLY A 259 10.50 1.32 4.42
CA GLY A 259 10.88 -0.01 3.99
C GLY A 259 11.82 0.02 2.82
N GLY A 260 12.06 -1.16 2.27
CA GLY A 260 12.93 -1.31 1.13
C GLY A 260 13.78 -2.56 1.22
N CYS A 261 14.41 -2.87 0.09
CA CYS A 261 15.30 -4.00 -0.01
C CYS A 261 16.75 -3.55 0.20
N PRO A 262 17.51 -4.10 1.19
CA PRO A 262 18.92 -3.75 1.36
C PRO A 262 19.79 -4.20 0.18
N TYR A 263 19.29 -5.10 -0.68
CA TYR A 263 20.02 -5.67 -1.81
C TYR A 263 19.81 -4.94 -3.14
N CYS A 264 18.91 -3.95 -3.19
CA CYS A 264 18.50 -3.26 -4.40
C CYS A 264 19.34 -2.02 -4.76
N GLY A 265 20.30 -1.63 -3.90
CA GLY A 265 21.21 -0.49 -4.11
C GLY A 265 20.75 0.83 -3.49
N ASN A 266 19.45 0.99 -3.22
CA ASN A 266 18.89 2.24 -2.68
C ASN A 266 18.59 2.18 -1.17
N GLY A 267 18.59 0.98 -0.57
CA GLY A 267 18.39 0.79 0.86
C GLY A 267 17.06 1.42 1.34
N ARG A 268 17.11 2.22 2.41
CA ARG A 268 15.92 2.88 2.99
C ARG A 268 15.24 3.89 2.06
N ALA A 269 15.96 4.42 1.07
CA ALA A 269 15.37 5.32 0.07
C ALA A 269 14.44 4.56 -0.90
N THR A 270 14.42 3.22 -0.84
CA THR A 270 13.57 2.44 -1.72
C THR A 270 12.09 2.69 -1.40
N GLY A 271 11.74 2.66 -0.11
CA GLY A 271 10.39 2.89 0.40
C GLY A 271 9.33 1.98 -0.19
N MET A 272 8.12 2.08 0.33
CA MET A 272 6.93 1.41 -0.20
C MET A 272 5.83 2.46 -0.41
N ALA A 273 4.76 2.09 -1.11
CA ALA A 273 3.58 2.94 -1.14
C ALA A 273 3.13 3.24 0.32
N PRO A 274 3.04 4.52 0.74
CA PRO A 274 2.52 4.84 2.05
C PRO A 274 1.08 4.35 2.17
N THR A 275 0.78 3.62 3.24
CA THR A 275 -0.55 3.05 3.47
C THR A 275 -1.60 4.15 3.54
N GLU A 276 -1.33 5.22 4.29
CA GLU A 276 -2.27 6.33 4.44
C GLU A 276 -2.55 7.07 3.12
N ASP A 277 -1.54 7.20 2.26
CA ASP A 277 -1.71 7.84 0.94
C ASP A 277 -2.52 6.95 0.00
N THR A 278 -2.32 5.63 0.08
CA THR A 278 -3.07 4.67 -0.74
C THR A 278 -4.52 4.56 -0.28
N MET A 279 -4.77 4.51 1.03
CA MET A 279 -6.13 4.49 1.59
C MET A 279 -6.88 5.77 1.24
N HIS A 280 -6.24 6.93 1.44
CA HIS A 280 -6.82 8.22 1.09
C HIS A 280 -7.21 8.32 -0.38
N MET A 281 -6.34 7.84 -1.29
CA MET A 281 -6.66 7.75 -2.72
C MET A 281 -7.87 6.83 -2.99
N MET A 282 -7.89 5.63 -2.42
CA MET A 282 -8.98 4.67 -2.63
C MET A 282 -10.33 5.19 -2.10
N GLU A 283 -10.35 5.78 -0.91
CA GLU A 283 -11.55 6.39 -0.32
C GLU A 283 -12.10 7.51 -1.20
N ASP A 284 -11.23 8.39 -1.71
CA ASP A 284 -11.64 9.48 -2.62
C ASP A 284 -12.10 8.97 -3.99
N MET A 285 -11.65 7.79 -4.41
CA MET A 285 -12.19 7.08 -5.58
C MET A 285 -13.56 6.44 -5.30
N GLY A 286 -14.01 6.40 -4.04
CA GLY A 286 -15.24 5.75 -3.61
C GLY A 286 -15.10 4.24 -3.39
N ILE A 287 -13.88 3.74 -3.20
CA ILE A 287 -13.60 2.36 -2.81
C ILE A 287 -13.65 2.29 -1.28
N ASP A 288 -14.47 1.39 -0.74
CA ASP A 288 -14.55 1.19 0.71
C ASP A 288 -13.32 0.42 1.21
N THR A 289 -12.53 1.07 2.06
CA THR A 289 -11.32 0.52 2.68
C THR A 289 -11.61 -0.09 4.05
N GLY A 290 -12.69 0.35 4.72
CA GLY A 290 -12.96 0.07 6.13
C GLY A 290 -11.92 0.62 7.11
N VAL A 291 -11.02 1.51 6.67
CA VAL A 291 -9.91 2.05 7.47
C VAL A 291 -10.30 3.36 8.15
N ASP A 292 -9.89 3.53 9.41
CA ASP A 292 -9.96 4.78 10.16
C ASP A 292 -8.68 5.59 9.92
N LEU A 293 -8.72 6.48 8.93
CA LEU A 293 -7.57 7.26 8.49
C LEU A 293 -6.98 8.13 9.62
N ASP A 294 -7.79 8.58 10.59
CA ASP A 294 -7.30 9.35 11.74
C ASP A 294 -6.41 8.53 12.67
N LYS A 295 -6.76 7.25 12.89
CA LYS A 295 -5.95 6.31 13.66
C LYS A 295 -4.72 5.87 12.88
N LEU A 296 -4.86 5.72 11.57
CA LEU A 296 -3.75 5.38 10.70
C LEU A 296 -2.68 6.48 10.75
N ILE A 297 -3.07 7.76 10.69
CA ILE A 297 -2.14 8.90 10.83
C ILE A 297 -1.45 8.90 12.20
N GLU A 298 -2.18 8.66 13.30
CA GLU A 298 -1.56 8.50 14.63
C GLU A 298 -0.52 7.39 14.65
N THR A 299 -0.82 6.28 13.97
CA THR A 299 0.09 5.13 13.86
C THR A 299 1.35 5.47 13.06
N VAL A 300 1.25 6.34 12.03
CA VAL A 300 2.43 6.86 11.31
C VAL A 300 3.31 7.69 12.25
N TRP A 301 2.73 8.59 13.03
CA TRP A 301 3.50 9.43 13.97
C TRP A 301 4.15 8.60 15.08
N MET A 302 3.46 7.59 15.60
CA MET A 302 4.06 6.61 16.52
C MET A 302 5.26 5.90 15.86
N ALA A 303 5.12 5.45 14.61
CA ALA A 303 6.24 4.84 13.90
C ALA A 303 7.44 5.80 13.75
N GLU A 304 7.21 7.10 13.55
CA GLU A 304 8.27 8.10 13.47
C GLU A 304 9.01 8.31 14.79
N GLU A 305 8.28 8.31 15.90
CA GLU A 305 8.85 8.38 17.24
C GLU A 305 9.73 7.15 17.51
N ILE A 306 9.25 5.96 17.19
CA ILE A 306 10.00 4.70 17.32
C ILE A 306 11.27 4.71 16.45
N LEU A 307 11.17 5.23 15.22
CA LEU A 307 12.27 5.24 14.26
C LEU A 307 13.21 6.46 14.42
N GLY A 308 12.82 7.45 15.22
CA GLY A 308 13.56 8.69 15.43
C GLY A 308 13.69 9.56 14.18
N ARG A 309 12.79 9.42 13.21
CA ARG A 309 12.81 10.18 11.94
C ARG A 309 11.44 10.28 11.30
N GLN A 310 11.25 11.32 10.51
CA GLN A 310 10.07 11.48 9.66
C GLN A 310 9.96 10.36 8.61
N LEU A 311 8.74 9.90 8.35
CA LEU A 311 8.40 8.97 7.28
C LEU A 311 7.92 9.69 6.00
N TRP A 312 7.68 8.94 4.93
CA TRP A 312 7.53 9.44 3.57
C TRP A 312 6.10 9.79 3.15
N GLY A 313 5.10 9.35 3.93
CA GLY A 313 3.70 9.62 3.59
C GLY A 313 3.33 11.09 3.68
N HIS A 314 2.39 11.49 2.82
CA HIS A 314 1.95 12.88 2.68
C HIS A 314 0.68 13.17 3.46
N VAL A 315 -0.27 12.24 3.50
CA VAL A 315 -1.55 12.38 4.20
C VAL A 315 -1.34 12.48 5.71
N SER A 316 -0.35 11.78 6.25
CA SER A 316 0.07 11.90 7.66
C SER A 316 0.66 13.28 8.00
N ARG A 317 0.98 14.12 7.01
CA ARG A 317 1.44 15.51 7.21
C ARG A 317 0.34 16.53 7.07
N ALA A 318 -0.46 16.39 6.02
CA ALA A 318 -1.46 17.37 5.65
C ALA A 318 -2.83 17.10 6.30
N GLY A 319 -3.03 15.88 6.82
CA GLY A 319 -4.33 15.35 7.15
C GLY A 319 -5.06 14.81 5.92
N PRO A 320 -6.17 14.07 6.14
CA PRO A 320 -7.05 13.67 5.06
C PRO A 320 -7.68 14.91 4.41
N ARG A 321 -8.13 14.81 3.16
CA ARG A 321 -8.78 15.94 2.49
C ARG A 321 -10.02 16.39 3.28
N PRO A 322 -10.12 17.67 3.69
CA PRO A 322 -11.30 18.16 4.41
C PRO A 322 -12.58 17.93 3.61
N SER A 323 -13.66 17.60 4.31
CA SER A 323 -15.01 17.50 3.74
C SER A 323 -15.99 18.38 4.49
N ASN A 324 -17.03 18.78 3.78
CA ASN A 324 -18.18 19.50 4.29
C ASN A 324 -19.40 18.58 4.49
N GLY A 325 -19.27 17.28 4.23
CA GLY A 325 -20.33 16.28 4.35
C GLY A 325 -21.40 16.32 3.25
N ILE A 326 -21.33 17.28 2.33
CA ILE A 326 -22.28 17.41 1.21
C ILE A 326 -21.87 16.53 0.02
N ASP A 327 -20.58 16.24 -0.11
CA ASP A 327 -20.02 15.40 -1.18
C ASP A 327 -20.23 13.89 -0.99
N GLY A 328 -20.97 13.48 0.05
CA GLY A 328 -21.27 12.09 0.35
C GLY A 328 -20.07 11.27 0.85
N ARG A 329 -18.91 11.90 1.11
CA ARG A 329 -17.74 11.24 1.69
C ARG A 329 -17.89 11.14 3.21
N ASN A 330 -17.60 9.96 3.78
CA ASN A 330 -17.62 9.73 5.22
C ASN A 330 -16.31 10.16 5.89
N VAL A 331 -15.97 11.44 5.81
CA VAL A 331 -14.71 11.98 6.35
C VAL A 331 -14.98 12.71 7.67
N LYS A 332 -14.27 12.34 8.73
CA LYS A 332 -14.38 12.99 10.06
C LYS A 332 -13.82 14.43 10.06
N THR A 333 -12.87 14.71 9.18
CA THR A 333 -12.20 16.01 9.06
C THR A 333 -13.12 17.03 8.41
N LYS A 334 -13.62 17.94 9.24
CA LYS A 334 -14.39 19.10 8.82
C LYS A 334 -13.49 20.09 8.07
N VAL A 335 -14.09 20.88 7.18
CA VAL A 335 -13.45 22.08 6.64
C VAL A 335 -12.81 22.92 7.75
N TYR A 336 -11.62 23.44 7.49
CA TYR A 336 -10.85 24.19 8.48
C TYR A 336 -11.53 25.50 8.86
N ASP A 337 -11.19 26.02 10.05
CA ASP A 337 -11.66 27.33 10.49
C ASP A 337 -11.22 28.41 9.51
N MET A 338 -12.15 29.24 9.04
CA MET A 338 -11.83 30.38 8.17
C MET A 338 -10.88 31.36 8.85
N ASN A 339 -10.90 31.39 10.18
CA ASN A 339 -10.04 32.22 11.01
C ASN A 339 -8.84 31.44 11.55
N ALA A 340 -8.45 30.33 10.93
CA ALA A 340 -7.18 29.68 11.26
C ALA A 340 -6.02 30.69 11.11
N PRO A 341 -5.00 30.62 12.00
CA PRO A 341 -3.84 31.48 11.91
C PRO A 341 -3.01 31.15 10.66
N PHE A 342 -2.05 32.00 10.36
CA PHE A 342 -1.01 31.74 9.39
C PHE A 342 -0.22 30.47 9.78
N VAL A 343 -0.22 29.48 8.88
CA VAL A 343 0.46 28.18 9.04
C VAL A 343 1.65 28.14 8.08
N GLU A 344 2.87 28.08 8.63
CA GLU A 344 4.11 28.07 7.86
C GLU A 344 4.90 26.76 8.02
N THR A 345 4.73 26.09 9.17
CA THR A 345 5.53 24.92 9.56
C THR A 345 4.68 23.64 9.59
N LEU A 346 5.34 22.48 9.42
CA LEU A 346 4.68 21.18 9.54
C LEU A 346 4.06 20.93 10.91
N GLU A 347 4.64 21.48 11.98
CA GLU A 347 4.08 21.40 13.33
C GLU A 347 2.74 22.11 13.43
N GLN A 348 2.61 23.29 12.80
CA GLN A 348 1.34 24.04 12.74
C GLN A 348 0.30 23.35 11.84
N THR A 349 0.73 22.53 10.87
CA THR A 349 -0.18 21.75 10.02
C THR A 349 -0.96 20.70 10.82
N LYS A 350 -0.52 20.30 12.03
CA LYS A 350 -1.21 19.33 12.90
C LYS A 350 -2.61 19.78 13.38
N HIS A 351 -3.10 20.96 12.98
CA HIS A 351 -4.44 21.45 13.31
C HIS A 351 -5.57 20.55 12.81
N PHE A 352 -5.39 19.78 11.73
CA PHE A 352 -6.40 18.79 11.31
C PHE A 352 -6.65 17.74 12.39
N LYS A 353 -5.68 17.54 13.30
CA LYS A 353 -5.76 16.61 14.43
C LYS A 353 -6.02 17.31 15.76
N LEU A 354 -5.30 18.40 16.04
CA LEU A 354 -5.33 19.11 17.32
C LEU A 354 -6.46 20.16 17.40
N GLY A 355 -7.12 20.45 16.28
CA GLY A 355 -8.15 21.47 16.19
C GLY A 355 -7.62 22.85 16.58
N SER A 356 -8.45 23.64 17.26
CA SER A 356 -8.12 25.01 17.68
C SER A 356 -6.93 25.12 18.62
N LYS A 357 -6.51 24.04 19.29
CA LYS A 357 -5.30 24.06 20.12
C LYS A 357 -4.04 24.31 19.31
N ALA A 358 -3.99 23.85 18.06
CA ALA A 358 -2.88 24.16 17.15
C ALA A 358 -2.82 25.64 16.75
N TYR A 359 -3.87 26.42 17.07
CA TYR A 359 -3.94 27.84 16.75
C TYR A 359 -3.43 28.74 17.87
N GLU A 360 -3.17 28.18 19.07
CA GLU A 360 -2.64 28.94 20.20
C GLU A 360 -1.28 29.59 19.85
N GLY A 361 -1.18 30.91 20.07
CA GLY A 361 0.02 31.68 19.71
C GLY A 361 0.21 31.92 18.21
N GLY A 362 -0.79 31.60 17.37
CA GLY A 362 -0.75 31.82 15.94
C GLY A 362 -0.74 33.29 15.53
N VAL A 363 -0.22 33.56 14.34
CA VAL A 363 -0.23 34.89 13.72
C VAL A 363 -1.51 35.05 12.89
N TYR A 364 -2.25 36.13 13.10
CA TYR A 364 -3.47 36.43 12.36
C TYR A 364 -3.23 37.68 11.49
N PRO A 365 -2.85 37.52 10.22
CA PRO A 365 -2.52 38.66 9.35
C PRO A 365 -3.75 39.48 8.94
N TRP A 366 -4.96 38.96 9.22
CA TRP A 366 -6.23 39.58 8.89
C TRP A 366 -6.59 40.67 9.92
N ARG A 367 -7.09 41.82 9.44
CA ARG A 367 -7.48 42.94 10.32
C ARG A 367 -8.81 42.70 11.04
N GLU A 368 -9.68 41.91 10.43
CA GLU A 368 -11.00 41.54 10.92
C GLU A 368 -11.19 40.02 10.69
N PRO A 369 -12.08 39.36 11.46
CA PRO A 369 -12.43 37.97 11.20
C PRO A 369 -12.91 37.76 9.76
N ILE A 370 -12.49 36.66 9.13
CA ILE A 370 -12.91 36.31 7.77
C ILE A 370 -14.38 35.91 7.80
N ALA A 371 -15.19 36.60 6.98
CA ALA A 371 -16.57 36.26 6.68
C ALA A 371 -16.70 35.80 5.22
N SER A 372 -17.55 34.82 4.96
CA SER A 372 -17.79 34.30 3.61
C SER A 372 -19.22 33.83 3.45
N PRO A 373 -20.03 34.44 2.57
CA PRO A 373 -21.39 33.98 2.35
C PRO A 373 -21.46 32.56 1.77
N TYR A 374 -20.40 32.10 1.11
CA TYR A 374 -20.24 30.72 0.68
C TYR A 374 -20.15 29.75 1.87
N LYS A 375 -19.40 30.14 2.90
CA LYS A 375 -19.30 29.37 4.13
C LYS A 375 -20.61 29.40 4.90
N ASP A 376 -21.31 30.53 4.92
CA ASP A 376 -22.64 30.65 5.55
C ASP A 376 -23.66 29.72 4.89
N ARG A 377 -23.61 29.55 3.56
CA ARG A 377 -24.42 28.55 2.84
C ARG A 377 -24.05 27.13 3.28
N LEU A 378 -22.77 26.84 3.34
CA LEU A 378 -22.28 25.52 3.76
C LEU A 378 -22.70 25.17 5.18
N ASP A 379 -22.66 26.13 6.10
CA ASP A 379 -23.08 25.95 7.50
C ASP A 379 -24.60 25.75 7.63
N LYS A 380 -25.37 26.12 6.60
CA LYS A 380 -26.80 25.80 6.45
C LYS A 380 -27.04 24.46 5.73
N GLY A 381 -25.99 23.71 5.39
CA GLY A 381 -26.08 22.46 4.65
C GLY A 381 -26.38 22.63 3.15
N LEU A 382 -26.16 23.83 2.60
CA LEU A 382 -26.37 24.11 1.18
C LEU A 382 -25.06 23.94 0.39
N PRO A 383 -25.14 23.62 -0.92
CA PRO A 383 -23.98 23.68 -1.81
C PRO A 383 -23.32 25.06 -1.77
N VAL A 384 -21.99 25.06 -1.92
CA VAL A 384 -21.18 26.28 -2.02
C VAL A 384 -21.70 27.17 -3.15
N PHE A 385 -22.08 26.57 -4.28
CA PHE A 385 -22.75 27.21 -5.41
C PHE A 385 -23.80 26.26 -6.00
N GLU A 386 -24.87 26.82 -6.56
CA GLU A 386 -25.83 26.05 -7.36
C GLU A 386 -25.21 25.75 -8.73
N VAL A 387 -25.15 24.49 -9.14
CA VAL A 387 -24.54 24.10 -10.43
C VAL A 387 -25.32 24.66 -11.61
N ASP A 388 -26.65 24.72 -11.49
CA ASP A 388 -27.58 25.24 -12.51
C ASP A 388 -28.23 26.57 -12.11
N GLY A 389 -27.81 27.16 -10.99
CA GLY A 389 -28.37 28.41 -10.48
C GLY A 389 -27.62 29.64 -10.98
N ASP A 390 -28.17 30.82 -10.68
CA ASP A 390 -27.47 32.07 -10.94
C ASP A 390 -26.20 32.14 -10.08
N TRP A 391 -25.08 32.48 -10.72
CA TRP A 391 -23.81 32.60 -10.04
C TRP A 391 -23.87 33.69 -8.96
N PRO A 392 -23.16 33.52 -7.83
CA PRO A 392 -23.28 34.35 -6.63
C PRO A 392 -23.20 35.87 -6.86
N TRP A 393 -22.46 36.34 -7.87
CA TRP A 393 -22.35 37.77 -8.19
C TRP A 393 -23.60 38.38 -8.87
N LYS A 394 -24.63 37.58 -9.15
CA LYS A 394 -25.93 38.04 -9.66
C LYS A 394 -26.98 38.21 -8.55
N GLU A 395 -26.68 37.73 -7.35
CA GLU A 395 -27.56 37.85 -6.18
C GLU A 395 -27.42 39.25 -5.54
N ASP A 396 -28.54 39.86 -5.15
CA ASP A 396 -28.59 41.23 -4.60
C ASP A 396 -27.77 41.43 -3.31
N TRP A 397 -27.44 40.34 -2.61
CA TRP A 397 -26.70 40.34 -1.35
C TRP A 397 -25.19 40.13 -1.51
N PHE A 398 -24.69 39.90 -2.73
CA PHE A 398 -23.26 39.70 -2.97
C PHE A 398 -22.57 41.05 -3.24
N PRO A 399 -21.43 41.37 -2.59
CA PRO A 399 -20.75 42.64 -2.80
C PRO A 399 -20.31 42.76 -4.26
N LYS A 400 -20.84 43.77 -4.97
CA LYS A 400 -20.39 44.10 -6.32
C LYS A 400 -18.91 44.50 -6.26
N PRO A 401 -18.06 44.10 -7.23
CA PRO A 401 -16.68 44.54 -7.27
C PRO A 401 -16.62 46.07 -7.15
N SER A 402 -15.80 46.57 -6.22
CA SER A 402 -15.49 47.99 -6.16
C SER A 402 -14.72 48.37 -7.41
N ASN A 403 -15.29 49.23 -8.26
CA ASN A 403 -14.61 49.82 -9.41
C ASN A 403 -13.38 50.63 -9.00
#